data_AF-M7ZTE8-F1
#
_entry.id   AF-M7ZTE8-F1
#
_cell.length_a   1.000
_cell.length_b   1.000
_cell.length_c   1.000
_cell.angle_alpha   90.00
_cell.angle_beta   90.00
_cell.angle_gamma   90.00
#
_symmetry.space_group_name_H-M   'P 1'
#
loop_
_entity.id
_entity.type
_entity.pdbx_description
1 polymer ?
#
loop_
_entity_poly.entity_id
_entity_poly.type
_entity_poly.pdbx_seq_one_letter_code
_entity_poly.pdbx_strand_id
1 'polypeptide(L)'
;MAEDAGSRIEVANLLSLGEDLVGVLLGSKDGEALAQACDGARMLRSACCSESGDLELQVKVYVVNTAVSDELDNLDRQRASIEERKDAVKKKEKDMLKAHKQNLCAILSFLSDIVDKNRKKLDKFEFEKTMSPVEIGDKLWKMM
;
A
#
# COMPACT_ATOMS: atom_id res chain seq x y z
N MET A 1 -53.72 -64.93 -66.93
CA MET A 1 -54.70 -63.85 -66.74
C MET A 1 -54.60 -63.46 -65.29
N ALA A 2 -54.07 -62.27 -65.04
CA ALA A 2 -53.81 -61.75 -63.70
C ALA A 2 -55.07 -61.08 -63.15
N GLU A 3 -55.45 -61.41 -61.92
CA GLU A 3 -56.34 -60.55 -61.14
C GLU A 3 -55.60 -60.09 -59.88
N ASP A 4 -55.28 -58.81 -59.93
CA ASP A 4 -54.77 -57.97 -58.86
C ASP A 4 -55.77 -58.00 -57.70
N ALA A 5 -55.50 -58.81 -56.69
CA ALA A 5 -56.21 -58.78 -55.41
C ALA A 5 -55.73 -57.58 -54.60
N GLY A 6 -56.01 -56.38 -55.10
CA GLY A 6 -55.79 -55.13 -54.39
C GLY A 6 -56.61 -55.13 -53.10
N SER A 7 -55.91 -55.13 -51.97
CA SER A 7 -56.50 -55.07 -50.62
C SER A 7 -57.44 -53.87 -50.52
N ARG A 8 -58.76 -54.09 -50.60
CA ARG A 8 -59.73 -53.02 -50.37
C ARG A 8 -59.70 -52.66 -48.89
N ILE A 9 -59.11 -51.52 -48.57
CA ILE A 9 -59.07 -51.00 -47.20
C ILE A 9 -60.48 -50.56 -46.81
N GLU A 10 -60.98 -51.13 -45.71
CA GLU A 10 -62.26 -50.74 -45.14
C GLU A 10 -62.14 -49.37 -44.46
N VAL A 11 -62.84 -48.37 -45.01
CA VAL A 11 -62.77 -46.97 -44.56
C VAL A 11 -63.09 -46.84 -43.07
N ALA A 12 -63.98 -47.67 -42.54
CA ALA A 12 -64.33 -47.68 -41.11
C ALA A 12 -63.13 -48.03 -40.21
N ASN A 13 -62.32 -49.01 -40.61
CA ASN A 13 -61.11 -49.40 -39.85
C ASN A 13 -60.04 -48.31 -39.90
N LEU A 14 -59.93 -47.60 -41.03
CA LEU A 14 -59.02 -46.46 -41.15
C LEU A 14 -59.45 -45.29 -40.26
N LEU A 15 -60.76 -45.02 -40.18
CA LEU A 15 -61.32 -43.99 -39.30
C LEU A 15 -61.12 -44.36 -37.82
N SER A 16 -61.38 -45.61 -37.43
CA SER A 16 -61.15 -46.11 -36.07
C SER A 16 -59.67 -46.01 -35.67
N LEU A 17 -58.75 -46.38 -36.55
CA LEU A 17 -57.31 -46.23 -36.31
C LEU A 17 -56.91 -44.75 -36.15
N GLY A 18 -57.53 -43.86 -36.92
CA GLY A 18 -57.35 -42.41 -36.79
C GLY A 18 -57.82 -41.90 -35.42
N GLU A 19 -58.97 -42.37 -34.94
CA GLU A 19 -59.51 -42.00 -33.62
C GLU A 19 -58.62 -42.51 -32.47
N ASP A 20 -58.14 -43.76 -32.55
CA ASP A 20 -57.21 -44.33 -31.56
C ASP A 20 -55.89 -43.54 -31.52
N LEU A 21 -55.34 -43.19 -32.69
CA LEU A 21 -54.12 -42.39 -32.78
C LEU A 21 -54.31 -41.00 -32.17
N VAL A 22 -55.43 -40.35 -32.44
CA VAL A 22 -55.78 -39.06 -31.83
C VAL A 22 -55.91 -39.19 -30.31
N GLY A 23 -56.53 -40.26 -29.81
CA GLY A 23 -56.63 -40.55 -28.38
C GLY A 23 -55.28 -40.75 -27.70
N VAL A 24 -54.38 -41.52 -28.33
CA VAL A 24 -53.01 -41.74 -27.83
C VAL A 24 -52.21 -40.43 -27.82
N LEU A 25 -52.30 -39.63 -28.89
CA LEU A 25 -51.59 -38.36 -28.99
C LEU A 25 -52.12 -37.31 -27.98
N LEU A 26 -53.43 -37.23 -27.78
CA LEU A 26 -54.03 -36.33 -26.80
C LEU A 26 -53.80 -36.80 -25.35
N GLY A 27 -53.68 -38.11 -25.13
CA GLY A 27 -53.38 -38.68 -23.82
C GLY A 27 -51.88 -38.64 -23.45
N SER A 28 -50.99 -38.34 -24.40
CA SER A 28 -49.55 -38.27 -24.14
C SER A 28 -49.22 -37.05 -23.27
N LYS A 29 -48.60 -37.32 -22.11
CA LYS A 29 -48.10 -36.28 -21.18
C LYS A 29 -46.68 -35.85 -21.50
N ASP A 30 -46.07 -36.40 -22.54
CA ASP A 30 -44.65 -36.18 -22.85
C ASP A 30 -44.38 -34.72 -23.23
N GLY A 31 -45.33 -34.06 -23.90
CA GLY A 31 -45.23 -32.64 -24.25
C GLY A 31 -45.25 -31.72 -23.02
N GLU A 32 -46.12 -32.01 -22.03
CA GLU A 32 -46.19 -31.26 -20.77
C GLU A 32 -44.95 -31.49 -19.91
N ALA A 33 -44.54 -32.76 -19.77
CA ALA A 33 -43.31 -33.12 -19.07
C ALA A 33 -42.07 -32.47 -19.69
N LEU A 34 -42.01 -32.41 -21.03
CA LEU A 34 -40.94 -31.72 -21.76
C LEU A 34 -40.98 -30.21 -21.55
N ALA A 35 -42.16 -29.58 -21.54
CA ALA A 35 -42.30 -28.15 -21.27
C ALA A 35 -41.84 -27.81 -19.85
N GLN A 36 -42.26 -28.59 -18.85
CA GLN A 36 -41.84 -28.45 -17.46
C GLN A 36 -40.32 -28.65 -17.31
N ALA A 37 -39.75 -29.65 -17.98
CA ALA A 37 -38.31 -29.88 -17.98
C ALA A 37 -37.54 -28.71 -18.61
N CYS A 38 -38.05 -28.15 -19.72
CA CYS A 38 -37.47 -26.97 -20.37
C CYS A 38 -37.48 -25.74 -19.45
N ASP A 39 -38.60 -25.52 -18.75
CA ASP A 39 -38.73 -24.40 -17.82
C ASP A 39 -37.81 -24.57 -16.61
N GLY A 40 -37.72 -25.77 -16.05
CA GLY A 40 -36.75 -26.12 -15.00
C GLY A 40 -35.31 -25.88 -15.44
N ALA A 41 -34.93 -26.33 -16.64
CA ALA A 41 -33.60 -26.10 -17.20
C ALA A 41 -33.29 -24.61 -17.41
N ARG A 42 -34.29 -23.80 -17.76
CA ARG A 42 -34.14 -22.34 -17.89
C ARG A 42 -33.89 -21.68 -16.54
N MET A 43 -34.62 -22.08 -15.49
CA MET A 43 -34.42 -21.55 -14.14
C MET A 43 -33.04 -21.89 -13.60
N LEU A 44 -32.62 -23.17 -13.71
CA LEU A 44 -31.30 -23.60 -13.27
C LEU A 44 -30.19 -22.85 -14.00
N ARG A 45 -30.31 -22.69 -15.32
CA ARG A 45 -29.33 -21.91 -16.08
C ARG A 45 -29.25 -20.46 -15.58
N SER A 46 -30.39 -19.82 -15.34
CA SER A 46 -30.41 -18.44 -14.84
C SER A 46 -29.74 -18.31 -13.48
N ALA A 47 -30.00 -19.26 -12.57
CA ALA A 47 -29.39 -19.28 -11.25
C ALA A 47 -27.86 -19.45 -11.35
N CYS A 48 -27.39 -20.44 -12.13
CA CYS A 48 -25.96 -20.67 -12.34
C CYS A 48 -25.26 -19.45 -12.95
N CYS A 49 -25.88 -18.76 -13.91
CA CYS A 49 -25.30 -17.55 -14.50
C CYS A 49 -25.18 -16.41 -13.48
N SER A 50 -26.18 -16.24 -12.60
CA SER A 50 -26.14 -15.24 -11.54
C SER A 50 -25.03 -15.54 -10.53
N GLU A 51 -24.99 -16.78 -10.01
CA GLU A 51 -23.99 -17.22 -9.03
C GLU A 51 -22.57 -17.12 -9.60
N SER A 52 -22.37 -17.46 -10.88
CA SER A 52 -21.09 -17.30 -11.55
C SER A 52 -20.65 -15.84 -11.62
N GLY A 53 -21.58 -14.90 -11.87
CA GLY A 53 -21.29 -13.47 -11.90
C GLY A 53 -20.91 -12.94 -10.52
N ASP A 54 -21.66 -13.34 -9.48
CA ASP A 54 -21.37 -12.96 -8.09
C ASP A 54 -20.02 -13.50 -7.62
N LEU A 55 -19.68 -14.74 -8.00
CA LEU A 55 -18.38 -15.33 -7.71
C LEU A 55 -17.25 -14.60 -8.43
N GLU A 56 -17.44 -14.21 -9.70
CA GLU A 56 -16.46 -13.42 -10.45
C GLU A 56 -16.17 -12.07 -9.75
N LEU A 57 -17.22 -11.40 -9.26
CA LEU A 57 -17.07 -10.16 -8.50
C LEU A 57 -16.33 -10.40 -7.18
N GLN A 58 -16.66 -11.45 -6.42
CA GLN A 58 -15.95 -11.79 -5.19
C GLN A 58 -14.47 -12.08 -5.43
N VAL A 59 -14.13 -12.80 -6.50
CA VAL A 59 -12.73 -13.08 -6.87
C VAL A 59 -11.99 -11.77 -7.19
N LYS A 60 -12.60 -10.85 -7.94
CA LYS A 60 -12.00 -9.54 -8.22
C LYS A 60 -11.75 -8.75 -6.94
N VAL A 61 -12.72 -8.72 -6.03
CA VAL A 61 -12.58 -8.04 -4.73
C VAL A 61 -11.45 -8.66 -3.91
N TYR A 62 -11.38 -10.00 -3.86
CA TYR A 62 -10.33 -10.70 -3.14
C TYR A 62 -8.93 -10.33 -3.68
N VAL A 63 -8.74 -10.37 -5.01
CA VAL A 63 -7.46 -10.01 -5.65
C VAL A 63 -7.06 -8.58 -5.32
N VAL A 64 -7.99 -7.62 -5.42
CA VAL A 64 -7.70 -6.22 -5.08
C VAL A 64 -7.34 -6.09 -3.60
N ASN A 65 -8.06 -6.75 -2.70
CA ASN A 65 -7.76 -6.72 -1.27
C ASN A 65 -6.38 -7.30 -0.96
N THR A 66 -5.96 -8.36 -1.64
CA THR A 66 -4.59 -8.91 -1.47
C THR A 66 -3.53 -7.90 -1.91
N ALA A 67 -3.71 -7.25 -3.06
CA ALA A 67 -2.78 -6.22 -3.53
C ALA A 67 -2.70 -5.01 -2.57
N VAL A 68 -3.86 -4.56 -2.06
CA VAL A 68 -3.92 -3.48 -1.05
C VAL A 68 -3.22 -3.89 0.25
N SER A 69 -3.40 -5.14 0.69
CA SER A 69 -2.71 -5.67 1.88
C SER A 69 -1.19 -5.67 1.71
N ASP A 70 -0.68 -6.11 0.56
CA ASP A 70 0.75 -6.11 0.27
C ASP A 70 1.34 -4.69 0.25
N GLU A 71 0.60 -3.72 -0.29
CA GLU A 71 1.00 -2.31 -0.30
C GLU A 71 1.00 -1.71 1.11
N LEU A 72 0.01 -2.02 1.93
CA LEU A 72 -0.02 -1.62 3.35
C LEU A 72 1.19 -2.16 4.11
N ASP A 73 1.52 -3.46 3.95
CA ASP A 73 2.68 -4.07 4.60
C ASP A 73 4.01 -3.44 4.17
N ASN A 74 4.09 -2.98 2.91
CA ASN A 74 5.26 -2.24 2.42
C ASN A 74 5.33 -0.84 3.03
N LEU A 75 4.20 -0.12 3.09
CA LEU A 75 4.14 1.21 3.71
C LEU A 75 4.46 1.16 5.20
N ASP A 76 3.99 0.14 5.92
CA ASP A 76 4.32 -0.05 7.34
C ASP A 76 5.82 -0.30 7.56
N ARG A 77 6.45 -1.10 6.70
CA ARG A 77 7.92 -1.30 6.72
C ARG A 77 8.67 0.02 6.46
N GLN A 78 8.23 0.81 5.49
CA GLN A 78 8.82 2.12 5.21
C GLN A 78 8.66 3.08 6.38
N ARG A 79 7.45 3.13 6.97
CA ARG A 79 7.15 3.94 8.16
C ARG A 79 8.07 3.59 9.33
N ALA A 80 8.26 2.29 9.60
CA ALA A 80 9.18 1.83 10.64
C ALA A 80 10.62 2.30 10.37
N SER A 81 11.11 2.18 9.14
CA SER A 81 12.46 2.64 8.77
C SER A 81 12.62 4.16 8.89
N ILE A 82 11.60 4.94 8.52
CA ILE A 82 11.63 6.40 8.65
C ILE A 82 11.69 6.81 10.12
N GLU A 83 10.92 6.17 10.99
CA GLU A 83 10.92 6.50 12.43
C GLU A 83 12.27 6.17 13.07
N GLU A 84 12.89 5.03 12.72
CA GLU A 84 14.24 4.68 13.16
C GLU A 84 15.28 5.72 12.72
N ARG A 85 15.24 6.15 11.46
CA ARG A 85 16.15 7.18 10.94
C ARG A 85 15.94 8.52 11.62
N LYS A 86 14.69 8.91 11.88
CA LYS A 86 14.35 10.15 12.59
C LYS A 86 14.92 10.16 14.00
N ASP A 87 14.83 9.06 14.73
CA ASP A 87 15.41 8.96 16.07
C ASP A 87 16.95 8.94 16.05
N ALA A 88 17.55 8.28 15.05
CA ALA A 88 18.99 8.33 14.84
C ALA A 88 19.50 9.76 14.54
N VAL A 89 18.74 10.54 13.74
CA VAL A 89 19.05 11.94 13.47
C VAL A 89 18.97 12.78 14.73
N LYS A 90 17.87 12.70 15.50
CA LYS A 90 17.73 13.43 16.78
C LYS A 90 18.87 13.12 17.75
N LYS A 91 19.28 11.85 17.83
CA LYS A 91 20.42 11.43 18.66
C LYS A 91 21.72 12.10 18.18
N LYS A 92 22.01 12.03 16.88
CA LYS A 92 23.19 12.68 16.29
C LYS A 92 23.20 14.19 16.54
N GLU A 93 22.07 14.88 16.38
CA GLU A 93 21.97 16.32 16.65
C GLU A 93 22.31 16.66 18.11
N LYS A 94 21.76 15.89 19.06
CA LYS A 94 22.07 16.05 20.48
C LYS A 94 23.55 15.81 20.78
N ASP A 95 24.14 14.78 20.18
CA ASP A 95 25.55 14.44 20.36
C ASP A 95 26.47 15.52 19.76
N MET A 96 26.14 16.07 18.58
CA MET A 96 26.86 17.19 17.97
C MET A 96 26.78 18.44 18.85
N LEU A 97 25.62 18.78 19.40
CA LEU A 97 25.48 19.94 20.29
C LEU A 97 26.32 19.77 21.56
N LYS A 98 26.34 18.56 22.13
CA LYS A 98 27.17 18.23 23.29
C LYS A 98 28.66 18.36 22.97
N ALA A 99 29.10 17.83 21.82
CA ALA A 99 30.49 17.94 21.36
C ALA A 99 30.90 19.40 21.12
N HIS A 100 30.03 20.20 20.47
CA HIS A 100 30.27 21.62 20.24
C HIS A 100 30.41 22.39 21.56
N LYS A 101 29.53 22.12 22.54
CA LYS A 101 29.62 22.73 23.88
C LYS A 101 30.93 22.37 24.59
N GLN A 102 31.34 21.10 24.53
CA GLN A 102 32.60 20.65 25.12
C GLN A 102 33.80 21.34 24.46
N ASN A 103 33.80 21.47 23.14
CA ASN A 103 34.84 22.18 22.40
C ASN A 103 34.91 23.67 22.80
N LEU A 104 33.77 24.36 22.90
CA LEU A 104 33.72 25.75 23.37
C LEU A 104 34.31 25.90 24.77
N CYS A 105 33.97 25.00 25.70
CA CYS A 105 34.55 25.01 27.04
C CYS A 105 36.07 24.81 27.02
N ALA A 106 36.58 23.87 26.21
CA ALA A 106 38.02 23.63 26.09
C ALA A 106 38.77 24.84 25.53
N ILE A 107 38.21 25.51 24.51
CA ILE A 107 38.76 26.75 23.95
C ILE A 107 38.79 27.85 25.02
N LEU A 108 37.70 28.03 25.76
CA LEU A 108 37.62 29.03 26.82
C LEU A 108 38.70 28.81 27.90
N SER A 109 38.86 27.56 28.36
CA SER A 109 39.91 27.19 29.32
C SER A 109 41.32 27.45 28.77
N PHE A 110 41.57 27.12 27.51
CA PHE A 110 42.87 27.37 26.87
C PHE A 110 43.17 28.87 26.74
N LEU A 111 42.17 29.70 26.42
CA LEU A 111 42.31 31.15 26.38
C LEU A 111 42.60 31.73 27.76
N SER A 112 41.91 31.25 28.81
CA SER A 112 42.24 31.62 30.20
C SER A 112 43.69 31.26 30.55
N ASP A 113 44.16 30.06 30.19
CA ASP A 113 45.54 29.64 30.40
C ASP A 113 46.56 30.51 29.64
N ILE A 114 46.26 30.93 28.41
CA ILE A 114 47.11 31.86 27.65
C ILE A 114 47.16 33.22 28.33
N VAL A 115 46.01 33.77 28.71
CA VAL A 115 45.93 35.07 29.39
C VAL A 115 46.72 35.02 30.70
N ASP A 116 46.57 33.96 31.49
CA ASP A 116 47.31 33.79 32.75
C ASP A 116 48.81 33.63 32.54
N LYS A 117 49.23 32.85 31.52
CA LYS A 117 50.65 32.70 31.16
C LYS A 117 51.25 34.01 30.65
N ASN A 118 50.52 34.76 29.83
CA ASN A 118 50.99 36.04 29.31
C ASN A 118 50.97 37.14 30.38
N ARG A 119 50.03 37.12 31.33
CA ARG A 119 50.02 38.03 32.49
C ARG A 119 51.26 37.86 33.35
N LYS A 120 51.76 36.62 33.49
CA LYS A 120 53.03 36.33 34.20
C LYS A 120 54.28 36.75 33.42
N LYS A 121 54.18 36.89 32.09
CA LYS A 121 55.26 37.35 31.19
C LYS A 121 55.18 38.85 30.86
N LEU A 122 54.06 39.51 31.18
CA LEU A 122 53.99 40.96 31.18
C LEU A 122 54.84 41.40 32.37
N ASP A 123 56.13 41.59 32.11
CA ASP A 123 57.03 42.25 33.04
C ASP A 123 56.30 43.48 33.58
N LYS A 124 56.31 43.63 34.89
CA LYS A 124 55.78 44.80 35.57
C LYS A 124 56.45 46.03 34.96
N PHE A 125 55.78 46.67 34.01
CA PHE A 125 56.05 48.03 33.62
C PHE A 125 55.56 48.90 34.77
N GLU A 126 56.35 48.95 35.84
CA GLU A 126 56.23 49.98 36.85
C GLU A 126 56.76 51.27 36.22
N PHE A 127 55.85 52.03 35.61
CA PHE A 127 56.12 53.42 35.29
C PHE A 127 56.18 54.20 36.61
N GLU A 128 57.30 54.87 36.85
CA GLU A 128 57.52 55.64 38.05
C GLU A 128 56.45 56.74 38.15
N LYS A 129 55.83 56.89 39.33
CA LYS A 129 54.62 57.71 39.54
C LYS A 129 54.79 59.20 39.18
N THR A 130 56.02 59.65 38.95
CA THR A 130 56.40 61.01 38.57
C THR A 130 56.45 61.25 37.06
N MET A 131 56.30 60.21 36.23
CA MET A 131 56.34 60.34 34.77
C MET A 131 55.04 60.93 34.22
N SER A 132 55.16 61.92 33.32
CA SER A 132 54.01 62.52 32.66
C SER A 132 53.46 61.60 31.56
N PRO A 133 52.17 61.71 31.20
CA PRO A 133 51.56 60.87 30.16
C PRO A 133 52.28 60.92 28.80
N VAL A 134 52.92 62.06 28.48
CA VAL A 134 53.68 62.27 27.24
C VAL A 134 54.97 61.45 27.26
N GLU A 135 55.69 61.43 28.38
CA GLU A 135 56.94 60.67 28.52
C GLU A 135 56.71 59.16 28.49
N ILE A 136 55.57 58.69 29.02
CA ILE A 136 55.16 57.29 28.92
C ILE A 136 54.90 56.93 27.44
N GLY A 137 54.22 57.81 26.70
CA GLY A 137 53.96 57.65 25.26
C GLY A 137 55.24 57.52 24.43
N ASP A 138 56.20 58.41 24.64
CA ASP A 138 57.50 58.39 23.95
C ASP A 138 58.32 57.13 24.26
N LYS A 139 58.27 56.67 25.52
CA LYS A 139 59.01 55.47 25.95
C LYS A 139 58.42 54.20 25.34
N LEU A 140 57.09 54.12 25.25
CA LEU A 140 56.39 53.03 24.57
C LEU A 140 56.65 53.04 23.05
N TRP A 141 56.64 54.23 22.43
CA TRP A 141 56.90 54.37 20.99
C TRP A 141 58.33 53.95 20.61
N LYS A 142 59.30 54.14 21.51
CA LYS A 142 60.69 53.66 21.32
C LYS A 142 60.88 52.15 21.52
N MET A 143 59.89 51.46 22.11
CA MET A 143 59.95 50.01 22.35
C MET A 143 59.20 49.19 21.29
N MET A 144 58.47 49.85 20.38
CA MET A 144 57.98 49.25 19.12
C MET A 144 59.04 49.36 18.03
#